data_AF-A0A3D5NA34-F1
#
_entry.id   AF-A0A3D5NA34-F1
#
_cell.length_a   1.000
_cell.length_b   1.000
_cell.length_c   1.000
_cell.angle_alpha   90.00
_cell.angle_beta   90.00
_cell.angle_gamma   90.00
#
_symmetry.space_group_name_H-M   'P 1'
#
loop_
_entity.id
_entity.type
_entity.pdbx_description
1 polymer ?
#
loop_
_entity_poly.entity_id
_entity_poly.type
_entity_poly.pdbx_seq_one_letter_code
_entity_poly.pdbx_strand_id
1 'polypeptide(L)'
;MKPPVSSDMPGGDDAPKREIGLSLDGDTLEGGAARGVEAIKNALKTMPGSAGVYRMLDDKDRVLYVGKAKNLKKRVVSYTRIMQVPLRIARMIAQTVRMEIITTHTEAEALLLESNLIKKLKPRYNIL
;
A
#
# COMPACT_ATOMS: atom_id res chain seq x y z
N MET A 1 30.56 -18.19 -41.96
CA MET A 1 30.80 -19.12 -40.84
C MET A 1 30.69 -18.31 -39.55
N LYS A 2 29.73 -18.63 -38.68
CA LYS A 2 29.33 -17.85 -37.50
C LYS A 2 30.25 -18.21 -36.31
N PRO A 3 30.78 -17.26 -35.52
CA PRO A 3 31.57 -17.57 -34.32
C PRO A 3 30.67 -17.98 -33.14
N PRO A 4 31.22 -18.68 -32.11
CA PRO A 4 30.45 -19.17 -30.97
C PRO A 4 30.09 -18.05 -29.98
N VAL A 5 28.96 -18.24 -29.30
CA VAL A 5 28.41 -17.38 -28.25
C VAL A 5 28.50 -18.10 -26.91
N SER A 6 29.22 -17.50 -25.96
CA SER A 6 29.12 -17.64 -24.49
C SER A 6 29.92 -16.46 -23.91
N SER A 7 29.55 -15.75 -22.86
CA SER A 7 28.45 -15.80 -21.89
C SER A 7 28.48 -14.46 -21.14
N ASP A 8 27.37 -14.15 -20.46
CA ASP A 8 27.20 -13.18 -19.36
C ASP A 8 26.52 -11.83 -19.67
N MET A 9 25.37 -11.66 -19.00
CA MET A 9 24.50 -10.49 -18.80
C MET A 9 24.31 -10.36 -17.27
N PRO A 10 23.69 -9.31 -16.69
CA PRO A 10 23.32 -7.95 -17.14
C PRO A 10 23.88 -6.88 -16.15
N GLY A 11 23.75 -5.56 -16.30
CA GLY A 11 22.59 -4.73 -16.59
C GLY A 11 22.90 -3.31 -16.12
N GLY A 12 22.79 -2.36 -17.04
CA GLY A 12 23.20 -0.97 -16.86
C GLY A 12 22.33 -0.18 -15.90
N ASP A 13 23.04 0.67 -15.16
CA ASP A 13 22.62 1.89 -14.49
C ASP A 13 21.89 2.82 -15.48
N ASP A 14 20.61 3.12 -15.26
CA ASP A 14 20.02 4.43 -15.55
C ASP A 14 18.53 4.50 -15.11
N ALA A 15 18.28 5.11 -13.96
CA ALA A 15 16.97 5.67 -13.65
C ALA A 15 17.18 7.09 -13.10
N PRO A 16 16.49 8.11 -13.64
CA PRO A 16 16.82 9.49 -13.34
C PRO A 16 16.43 9.83 -11.90
N LYS A 17 17.41 10.32 -11.13
CA LYS A 17 17.17 10.96 -9.82
C LYS A 17 16.43 12.28 -10.07
N ARG A 18 15.10 12.28 -9.91
CA ARG A 18 14.32 13.51 -9.92
C ARG A 18 14.42 14.19 -8.55
N GLU A 19 15.30 15.18 -8.46
CA GLU A 19 15.17 16.25 -7.48
C GLU A 19 13.92 17.06 -7.82
N ILE A 20 13.01 17.19 -6.84
CA ILE A 20 11.93 18.16 -6.89
C ILE A 20 11.87 18.83 -5.52
N GLY A 21 12.40 20.06 -5.46
CA GLY A 21 12.18 20.96 -4.35
C GLY A 21 10.70 21.37 -4.29
N LEU A 22 10.15 21.47 -3.08
CA LEU A 22 8.88 22.14 -2.87
C LEU A 22 8.84 22.82 -1.49
N SER A 23 8.64 24.14 -1.56
CA SER A 23 8.34 25.04 -0.46
C SER A 23 6.98 24.74 0.16
N LEU A 24 6.84 25.22 1.40
CA LEU A 24 5.96 24.71 2.45
C LEU A 24 4.61 25.42 2.50
N ASP A 25 3.55 24.70 2.13
CA ASP A 25 2.23 24.86 2.74
C ASP A 25 1.97 23.63 3.63
N GLY A 26 2.32 23.76 4.90
CA GLY A 26 1.56 23.23 6.05
C GLY A 26 1.36 21.73 6.31
N ASP A 27 1.80 20.79 5.48
CA ASP A 27 1.67 19.35 5.81
C ASP A 27 2.74 18.51 5.09
N THR A 28 3.95 18.46 5.67
CA THR A 28 5.08 17.75 5.08
C THR A 28 4.75 16.27 4.99
N LEU A 29 4.71 15.74 3.75
CA LEU A 29 4.50 14.32 3.46
C LEU A 29 5.37 13.42 4.33
N GLU A 30 6.56 13.86 4.71
CA GLU A 30 7.49 13.12 5.57
C GLU A 30 6.96 12.84 6.99
N GLY A 31 6.31 13.81 7.63
CA GLY A 31 5.79 13.67 9.00
C GLY A 31 4.54 12.79 9.07
N GLY A 32 3.62 12.97 8.12
CA GLY A 32 2.43 12.13 7.99
C GLY A 32 2.78 10.70 7.59
N ALA A 33 3.70 10.53 6.65
CA ALA A 33 4.09 9.22 6.14
C ALA A 33 4.77 8.34 7.20
N ALA A 34 5.60 8.92 8.06
CA ALA A 34 6.22 8.20 9.17
C ALA A 34 5.17 7.61 10.14
N ARG A 35 4.18 8.41 10.54
CA ARG A 35 3.06 7.97 11.39
C ARG A 35 2.25 6.86 10.72
N GLY A 36 1.94 7.04 9.44
CA GLY A 36 1.23 6.05 8.64
C GLY A 36 1.94 4.70 8.59
N VAL A 37 3.25 4.72 8.35
CA VAL A 37 4.08 3.50 8.35
C VAL A 37 4.09 2.85 9.71
N GLU A 38 4.17 3.63 10.79
CA GLU A 38 4.14 3.10 12.15
C GLU A 38 2.81 2.40 12.46
N ALA A 39 1.69 3.02 12.11
CA ALA A 39 0.37 2.42 12.24
C ALA A 39 0.27 1.08 11.47
N ILE A 40 0.78 1.06 10.24
CA ILE A 40 0.84 -0.14 9.41
C ILE A 40 1.73 -1.22 10.06
N LYS A 41 2.92 -0.84 10.57
CA LYS A 41 3.85 -1.74 11.26
C LYS A 41 3.24 -2.33 12.53
N ASN A 42 2.47 -1.55 13.28
CA ASN A 42 1.78 -2.03 14.48
C ASN A 42 0.70 -3.05 14.11
N ALA A 43 -0.10 -2.79 13.07
CA ALA A 43 -1.08 -3.76 12.58
C ALA A 43 -0.41 -5.06 12.08
N LEU A 44 0.77 -4.99 11.47
CA LEU A 44 1.52 -6.16 10.99
C LEU A 44 1.94 -7.13 12.10
N LYS A 45 2.05 -6.69 13.36
CA LYS A 45 2.43 -7.56 14.49
C LYS A 45 1.37 -8.62 14.79
N THR A 46 0.09 -8.28 14.60
CA THR A 46 -1.05 -9.16 14.89
C THR A 46 -1.75 -9.67 13.62
N MET A 47 -1.23 -9.33 12.44
CA MET A 47 -1.86 -9.66 11.16
C MET A 47 -1.64 -11.12 10.74
N PRO A 48 -2.71 -11.86 10.43
CA PRO A 48 -2.59 -13.23 9.95
C PRO A 48 -2.05 -13.30 8.51
N GLY A 49 -1.44 -14.43 8.18
CA GLY A 49 -0.99 -14.77 6.82
C GLY A 49 -2.10 -15.31 5.91
N SER A 50 -3.37 -15.03 6.22
CA SER A 50 -4.54 -15.57 5.53
C SER A 50 -5.11 -14.60 4.49
N ALA A 51 -6.11 -15.07 3.75
CA ALA A 51 -6.93 -14.24 2.89
C ALA A 51 -7.84 -13.32 3.71
N GLY A 52 -8.18 -12.17 3.14
CA GLY A 52 -9.14 -11.25 3.74
C GLY A 52 -9.12 -9.87 3.12
N VAL A 53 -9.78 -8.95 3.80
CA VAL A 53 -9.92 -7.54 3.42
C VAL A 53 -9.32 -6.66 4.51
N TYR A 54 -8.57 -5.64 4.12
CA TYR A 54 -8.03 -4.63 5.00
C TYR A 54 -8.60 -3.25 4.67
N ARG A 55 -8.71 -2.42 5.71
CA ARG A 55 -9.14 -1.04 5.62
C ARG A 55 -8.09 -0.14 6.25
N MET A 56 -7.85 0.99 5.62
CA MET A 56 -7.02 2.06 6.18
C MET A 56 -7.91 3.22 6.56
N LEU A 57 -7.76 3.73 7.78
CA LEU A 57 -8.60 4.76 8.37
C LEU A 57 -7.77 5.97 8.78
N ASP A 58 -8.38 7.15 8.66
CA ASP A 58 -7.81 8.41 9.17
C ASP A 58 -8.13 8.65 10.65
N ASP A 59 -7.63 9.77 11.16
CA ASP A 59 -7.84 10.28 12.52
C ASP A 59 -9.31 10.52 12.89
N LYS A 60 -10.20 10.58 11.90
CA LYS A 60 -11.65 10.76 12.06
C LYS A 60 -12.43 9.47 11.82
N ASP A 61 -11.76 8.32 11.88
CA ASP A 61 -12.33 6.99 11.62
C ASP A 61 -12.94 6.85 10.20
N ARG A 62 -12.57 7.72 9.26
CA ARG A 62 -13.05 7.62 7.88
C ARG A 62 -12.21 6.62 7.12
N VAL A 63 -12.88 5.74 6.37
CA VAL A 63 -12.20 4.74 5.55
C VAL A 63 -11.60 5.41 4.32
N LEU A 64 -10.28 5.50 4.30
CA LEU A 64 -9.49 6.07 3.20
C LEU A 64 -9.39 5.09 2.04
N TYR A 65 -9.18 3.81 2.36
CA TYR A 65 -8.95 2.76 1.39
C TYR A 65 -9.42 1.40 1.89
N VAL A 66 -9.92 0.58 0.97
CA VAL A 66 -10.27 -0.82 1.17
C VAL A 66 -9.52 -1.63 0.12
N GLY A 67 -8.89 -2.72 0.53
CA GLY A 67 -8.29 -3.67 -0.41
C GLY A 67 -8.38 -5.10 0.09
N LYS A 68 -8.36 -6.06 -0.83
CA LYS A 68 -8.27 -7.49 -0.51
C LYS A 68 -6.87 -8.06 -0.73
N ALA A 69 -6.58 -9.17 -0.06
CA ALA A 69 -5.36 -9.94 -0.28
C ALA A 69 -5.59 -11.44 -0.06
N LYS A 70 -4.85 -12.28 -0.81
CA LYS A 70 -4.71 -13.72 -0.52
C LYS A 70 -3.85 -13.98 0.72
N ASN A 71 -2.92 -13.07 0.98
CA ASN A 71 -2.09 -13.04 2.18
C ASN A 71 -1.97 -11.58 2.64
N LEU A 72 -2.72 -11.26 3.69
CA LEU A 72 -2.79 -9.91 4.24
C LEU A 72 -1.42 -9.37 4.63
N LYS A 73 -0.63 -10.17 5.37
CA LYS A 73 0.71 -9.77 5.82
C LYS A 73 1.63 -9.38 4.66
N LYS A 74 1.72 -10.21 3.61
CA LYS A 74 2.55 -9.92 2.43
C LYS A 74 2.10 -8.65 1.72
N ARG A 75 0.78 -8.46 1.56
CA ARG A 75 0.23 -7.27 0.91
C ARG A 75 0.48 -6.00 1.73
N VAL A 76 0.33 -6.07 3.05
CA VAL A 76 0.47 -4.88 3.89
C VAL A 76 1.93 -4.48 4.09
N VAL A 77 2.86 -5.44 4.10
CA VAL A 77 4.30 -5.16 4.14
C VAL A 77 4.74 -4.26 2.96
N SER A 78 4.14 -4.38 1.78
CA SER A 78 4.52 -3.53 0.64
C SER A 78 4.27 -2.04 0.90
N TYR A 79 3.28 -1.69 1.73
CA TYR A 79 3.00 -0.30 2.07
C TYR A 79 4.03 0.31 3.04
N THR A 80 4.86 -0.50 3.69
CA THR A 80 5.97 0.03 4.52
C THR A 80 7.09 0.62 3.68
N ARG A 81 7.15 0.29 2.39
CA ARG A 81 8.12 0.81 1.41
C ARG A 81 7.49 1.95 0.61
N ILE A 82 7.25 3.09 1.25
CA ILE A 82 6.52 4.23 0.64
C ILE A 82 7.16 4.71 -0.68
N MET A 83 8.49 4.68 -0.79
CA MET A 83 9.19 5.11 -2.01
C MET A 83 8.88 4.23 -3.22
N GLN A 84 8.33 3.02 -3.01
CA GLN A 84 7.99 2.07 -4.07
C GLN A 84 6.49 2.07 -4.41
N VAL A 85 5.68 2.92 -3.76
CA VAL A 85 4.25 3.02 -4.06
C VAL A 85 3.94 4.31 -4.84
N PRO A 86 2.87 4.32 -5.65
CA PRO A 86 2.44 5.55 -6.33
C PRO A 86 2.16 6.69 -5.34
N LEU A 87 2.40 7.94 -5.74
CA LEU A 87 2.20 9.14 -4.89
C LEU A 87 0.81 9.18 -4.24
N ARG A 88 -0.22 8.72 -4.96
CA ARG A 88 -1.58 8.61 -4.43
C ARG A 88 -1.67 7.70 -3.21
N ILE A 89 -1.00 6.55 -3.25
CA ILE A 89 -0.95 5.59 -2.15
C ILE A 89 -0.04 6.12 -1.04
N ALA A 90 1.06 6.78 -1.36
CA ALA A 90 1.91 7.44 -0.36
C ALA A 90 1.12 8.49 0.45
N ARG A 91 0.29 9.31 -0.22
CA ARG A 91 -0.61 10.27 0.45
C ARG A 91 -1.66 9.61 1.34
N MET A 92 -2.23 8.49 0.89
CA MET A 92 -3.15 7.69 1.70
C MET A 92 -2.45 7.17 2.95
N ILE A 93 -1.24 6.59 2.81
CA ILE A 93 -0.45 6.10 3.93
C ILE A 93 -0.20 7.24 4.92
N ALA A 94 0.18 8.43 4.44
CA ALA A 94 0.45 9.57 5.29
C ALA A 94 -0.76 10.06 6.13
N GLN A 95 -1.98 9.73 5.70
CA GLN A 95 -3.22 10.04 6.42
C GLN A 95 -3.72 8.88 7.28
N THR A 96 -3.19 7.67 7.09
CA THR A 96 -3.60 6.48 7.83
C THR A 96 -3.11 6.57 9.28
N VAL A 97 -4.03 6.43 10.24
CA VAL A 97 -3.69 6.30 11.66
C VAL A 97 -4.01 4.91 12.20
N ARG A 98 -4.96 4.20 11.56
CA ARG A 98 -5.40 2.87 11.98
C ARG A 98 -5.65 1.97 10.78
N MET A 99 -5.42 0.68 10.99
CA MET A 99 -5.82 -0.36 10.05
C MET A 99 -6.79 -1.33 10.72
N GLU A 100 -7.78 -1.77 9.95
CA GLU A 100 -8.72 -2.80 10.37
C GLU A 100 -8.68 -3.95 9.38
N ILE A 101 -8.80 -5.18 9.89
CA ILE A 101 -8.65 -6.40 9.12
C ILE A 101 -9.85 -7.30 9.35
N ILE A 102 -10.41 -7.83 8.26
CA ILE A 102 -11.43 -8.86 8.29
C ILE A 102 -10.87 -10.06 7.52
N THR A 103 -10.63 -11.16 8.22
CA THR A 103 -10.18 -12.41 7.60
C THR A 103 -11.35 -13.13 6.94
N THR A 104 -11.09 -13.79 5.82
CA THR A 104 -12.07 -14.65 5.14
C THR A 104 -11.47 -16.04 4.90
N HIS A 105 -12.34 -17.03 4.68
CA HIS A 105 -11.90 -18.41 4.43
C HIS A 105 -11.53 -18.60 2.96
N THR A 106 -12.22 -17.89 2.06
CA THR A 106 -11.97 -17.99 0.62
C THR A 106 -11.63 -16.64 0.00
N GLU A 107 -11.01 -16.69 -1.18
CA GLU A 107 -10.75 -15.49 -2.00
C GLU A 107 -12.04 -14.87 -2.55
N ALA A 108 -13.06 -15.70 -2.82
CA ALA A 108 -14.35 -15.26 -3.32
C ALA A 108 -15.09 -14.42 -2.27
N GLU A 109 -15.06 -14.85 -1.01
CA GLU A 109 -15.58 -14.07 0.12
C GLU A 109 -14.84 -12.73 0.27
N ALA A 110 -13.51 -12.73 0.16
CA ALA A 110 -12.72 -11.50 0.24
C ALA A 110 -13.10 -10.52 -0.87
N LEU A 111 -13.30 -11.02 -2.10
CA LEU A 111 -13.72 -10.22 -3.25
C LEU A 111 -15.12 -9.62 -3.04
N LEU A 112 -16.07 -10.43 -2.60
CA LEU A 112 -17.44 -9.97 -2.37
C LEU A 112 -17.48 -8.93 -1.22
N LEU A 113 -16.79 -9.22 -0.12
CA LEU A 113 -16.71 -8.33 1.03
C LEU A 113 -16.06 -7.00 0.67
N GLU A 114 -14.94 -7.02 -0.06
CA GLU A 114 -14.28 -5.82 -0.56
C GLU A 114 -15.24 -4.99 -1.43
N SER A 115 -15.88 -5.61 -2.43
CA SER A 115 -16.80 -4.90 -3.32
C SER A 115 -17.95 -4.25 -2.53
N ASN A 116 -18.51 -4.97 -1.56
CA ASN A 116 -19.57 -4.45 -0.69
C ASN A 116 -19.09 -3.27 0.16
N LEU A 117 -17.89 -3.36 0.73
CA LEU A 117 -17.30 -2.28 1.53
C LEU A 117 -16.98 -1.04 0.68
N ILE A 118 -16.44 -1.21 -0.53
CA ILE A 118 -16.16 -0.10 -1.44
C ILE A 118 -17.47 0.60 -1.83
N LYS A 119 -18.53 -0.16 -2.17
CA LYS A 119 -19.84 0.41 -2.52
C LYS A 119 -20.47 1.17 -1.36
N LYS A 120 -20.39 0.62 -0.13
CA LYS A 120 -20.99 1.21 1.07
C LYS A 120 -20.24 2.44 1.56
N LEU A 121 -18.91 2.41 1.55
CA LEU A 121 -18.06 3.41 2.19
C LEU A 121 -17.51 4.46 1.22
N LYS A 122 -17.49 4.16 -0.09
CA LYS A 122 -16.92 4.99 -1.17
C LYS A 122 -15.58 5.63 -0.78
N PRO A 123 -14.56 4.83 -0.42
CA PRO A 123 -13.29 5.35 0.09
C PRO A 123 -12.61 6.24 -0.94
N ARG A 124 -12.07 7.38 -0.50
CA ARG A 124 -11.42 8.38 -1.37
C ARG A 124 -10.30 7.80 -2.24
N TYR A 125 -9.58 6.80 -1.72
CA TYR A 125 -8.42 6.20 -2.39
C TYR A 125 -8.75 4.91 -3.17
N ASN A 126 -10.01 4.48 -3.23
CA ASN A 126 -10.46 3.46 -4.18
C ASN A 126 -10.88 4.16 -5.48
N ILE A 127 -10.10 4.02 -6.55
CA ILE A 127 -10.60 4.39 -7.89
C ILE A 127 -11.53 3.24 -8.31
N LEU A 128 -12.77 3.59 -8.63
CA LEU A 128 -13.74 2.74 -9.33
C LEU A 128 -13.59 2.96 -10.83
#